data_AF-A0A1G4E8M8-F1
#
_entry.id   AF-A0A1G4E8M8-F1
#
_cell.length_a   1.000
_cell.length_b   1.000
_cell.length_c   1.000
_cell.angle_alpha   90.00
_cell.angle_beta   90.00
_cell.angle_gamma   90.00
#
_symmetry.space_group_name_H-M   'P 1'
#
loop_
_entity.id
_entity.type
_entity.pdbx_description
1 polymer ?
#
loop_
_entity_poly.entity_id
_entity_poly.type
_entity_poly.pdbx_seq_one_letter_code
_entity_poly.pdbx_strand_id
1 'polypeptide(L)'
;MEYSIYSYVNKFPEFNSIISNNEITEGSADDTECKSFKENKLREYTDLNKSFIDTCSEIAGRHDKIIKKAKTSEIALCIYINYWIYDTLKSIDKFSHKELLNNFYKNIENLNFCRMYKTPIEEDIYDELKELYDLYDHFIMFKKESNENIDGSCQKAENFLQLYEKSAGKCKRNYNNYYCWELIKIRAEYEHNRVHAKRFYII
;
A
#
# COMPACT_ATOMS: atom_id res chain seq x y z
N MET A 1 -11.60 7.32 17.82
CA MET A 1 -10.41 6.52 17.51
C MET A 1 -9.50 7.43 16.72
N GLU A 2 -8.33 7.75 17.24
CA GLU A 2 -7.39 8.67 16.60
C GLU A 2 -6.87 8.03 15.31
N TYR A 3 -6.96 8.79 14.22
CA TYR A 3 -6.56 8.39 12.88
C TYR A 3 -5.05 8.14 12.84
N SER A 4 -4.64 6.99 12.30
CA SER A 4 -3.24 6.61 12.17
C SER A 4 -2.92 6.17 10.75
N ILE A 5 -1.69 6.46 10.31
CA ILE A 5 -1.21 6.08 8.97
C ILE A 5 -1.17 4.55 8.78
N TYR A 6 -1.09 3.79 9.88
CA TYR A 6 -1.10 2.33 9.86
C TYR A 6 -2.48 1.70 9.70
N SER A 7 -3.57 2.46 9.93
CA SER A 7 -4.93 1.91 10.05
C SER A 7 -5.47 1.18 8.81
N TYR A 8 -4.88 1.44 7.64
CA TYR A 8 -5.33 0.90 6.36
C TYR A 8 -4.22 0.21 5.56
N VAL A 9 -3.08 -0.08 6.19
CA VAL A 9 -1.95 -0.74 5.51
C VAL A 9 -2.33 -2.13 4.98
N ASN A 10 -3.30 -2.78 5.61
CA ASN A 10 -3.88 -4.04 5.13
C ASN A 10 -4.54 -3.96 3.75
N LYS A 11 -4.83 -2.74 3.27
CA LYS A 11 -5.39 -2.49 1.94
C LYS A 11 -4.34 -2.14 0.90
N PHE A 12 -3.08 -1.90 1.28
CA PHE A 12 -2.07 -1.47 0.33
C PHE A 12 -1.77 -2.52 -0.75
N PRO A 13 -1.60 -3.82 -0.45
CA PRO A 13 -1.37 -4.81 -1.51
C PRO A 13 -2.57 -4.92 -2.47
N GLU A 14 -3.79 -4.79 -1.94
CA GLU A 14 -5.02 -4.79 -2.75
C GLU A 14 -5.08 -3.59 -3.70
N PHE A 15 -4.79 -2.37 -3.21
CA PHE A 15 -4.67 -1.19 -4.06
C PHE A 15 -3.58 -1.36 -5.12
N ASN A 16 -2.39 -1.81 -4.71
CA ASN A 16 -1.28 -2.02 -5.62
C ASN A 16 -1.63 -3.02 -6.74
N SER A 17 -2.31 -4.13 -6.40
CA SER A 17 -2.80 -5.10 -7.37
C SER A 17 -3.81 -4.50 -8.35
N ILE A 18 -4.83 -3.79 -7.84
CA ILE A 18 -5.89 -3.19 -8.67
C ILE A 18 -5.29 -2.21 -9.68
N ILE A 19 -4.35 -1.39 -9.23
CA ILE A 19 -3.70 -0.36 -10.05
C ILE A 19 -2.73 -0.99 -11.04
N SER A 20 -1.82 -1.86 -10.58
CA SER A 20 -0.75 -2.43 -11.42
C SER A 20 -1.26 -3.40 -12.48
N ASN A 21 -2.32 -4.15 -12.19
CA ASN A 21 -2.89 -5.12 -13.13
C ASN A 21 -3.90 -4.51 -14.10
N ASN A 22 -4.12 -3.18 -14.06
CA ASN A 22 -5.12 -2.48 -14.86
C ASN A 22 -6.48 -3.18 -14.82
N GLU A 23 -6.91 -3.63 -13.63
CA GLU A 23 -8.10 -4.47 -13.50
C GLU A 23 -9.42 -3.69 -13.66
N ILE A 24 -9.32 -2.43 -14.11
CA ILE A 24 -10.41 -1.52 -14.43
C ILE A 24 -10.26 -1.22 -15.92
N THR A 25 -11.28 -1.52 -16.72
CA THR A 25 -11.22 -1.44 -18.19
C THR A 25 -11.98 -0.24 -18.77
N GLU A 26 -12.66 0.53 -17.93
CA GLU A 26 -13.55 1.61 -18.34
C GLU A 26 -13.18 2.95 -17.72
N GLY A 27 -13.22 4.02 -18.52
CA GLY A 27 -12.88 5.39 -18.15
C GLY A 27 -11.52 5.81 -18.74
N SER A 28 -11.47 7.01 -19.31
CA SER A 28 -10.23 7.62 -19.78
C SER A 28 -9.47 8.17 -18.58
N ALA A 29 -8.27 7.65 -18.34
CA ALA A 29 -7.31 8.38 -17.52
C ALA A 29 -6.85 9.59 -18.36
N ASP A 30 -7.29 10.80 -17.99
CA ASP A 30 -6.65 12.01 -18.50
C ASP A 30 -5.33 12.16 -17.73
N ASP A 31 -4.23 11.86 -18.41
CA ASP A 31 -2.89 11.87 -17.84
C ASP A 31 -2.25 13.27 -17.85
N THR A 32 -2.96 14.30 -18.33
CA THR A 32 -2.43 15.65 -18.53
C THR A 32 -1.88 16.25 -17.23
N GLU A 33 -2.62 16.14 -16.13
CA GLU A 33 -2.20 16.66 -14.82
C GLU A 33 -0.98 15.91 -14.28
N CYS A 34 -0.98 14.58 -14.40
CA CYS A 34 0.11 13.71 -13.95
C CYS A 34 1.40 13.95 -14.77
N LYS A 35 1.29 14.09 -16.10
CA LYS A 35 2.39 14.48 -16.99
C LYS A 35 2.93 15.85 -16.63
N SER A 36 2.05 16.85 -16.50
CA SER A 36 2.43 18.21 -16.13
C SER A 36 3.12 18.25 -14.77
N PHE A 37 2.62 17.50 -13.78
CA PHE A 37 3.26 17.39 -12.47
C PHE A 37 4.66 16.79 -12.58
N LYS A 38 4.81 15.68 -13.29
CA LYS A 38 6.11 15.03 -13.50
C LYS A 38 7.10 15.98 -14.18
N GLU A 39 6.69 16.63 -15.27
CA GLU A 39 7.54 17.54 -16.06
C GLU A 39 7.91 18.84 -15.33
N ASN A 40 7.04 19.34 -14.45
CA ASN A 40 7.27 20.62 -13.77
C ASN A 40 7.84 20.49 -12.36
N LYS A 41 7.52 19.41 -11.65
CA LYS A 41 7.88 19.21 -10.24
C LYS A 41 8.89 18.09 -10.04
N LEU A 42 8.92 17.07 -10.91
CA LEU A 42 9.79 15.89 -10.79
C LEU A 42 10.82 15.80 -11.92
N ARG A 43 11.41 16.92 -12.34
CA ARG A 43 12.35 16.97 -13.49
C ARG A 43 13.57 16.06 -13.34
N GLU A 44 14.07 15.92 -12.12
CA GLU A 44 15.26 15.11 -11.79
C GLU A 44 14.89 13.63 -11.55
N TYR A 45 13.59 13.32 -11.45
CA TYR A 45 13.12 11.95 -11.35
C TYR A 45 13.19 11.28 -12.72
N THR A 46 14.06 10.28 -12.82
CA THR A 46 14.07 9.39 -13.98
C THR A 46 12.97 8.35 -13.75
N ASP A 47 11.83 8.59 -14.39
CA ASP A 47 10.68 7.69 -14.36
C ASP A 47 10.98 6.44 -15.21
N LEU A 48 11.69 5.48 -14.62
CA LEU A 48 12.02 4.22 -15.26
C LEU A 48 10.70 3.53 -15.66
N ASN A 49 10.51 3.33 -16.96
CA ASN A 49 9.32 2.70 -17.56
C ASN A 49 8.00 3.50 -17.43
N LYS A 50 8.04 4.82 -17.20
CA LYS A 50 6.82 5.66 -17.04
C LYS A 50 5.90 5.24 -15.89
N SER A 51 6.44 4.52 -14.90
CA SER A 51 5.66 3.93 -13.82
C SER A 51 4.91 4.97 -12.98
N PHE A 52 5.47 6.17 -12.82
CA PHE A 52 4.81 7.24 -12.06
C PHE A 52 3.61 7.83 -12.80
N ILE A 53 3.78 8.20 -14.07
CA ILE A 53 2.69 8.83 -14.84
C ILE A 53 1.52 7.85 -14.95
N ASP A 54 1.79 6.60 -15.28
CA ASP A 54 0.75 5.58 -15.46
C ASP A 54 0.00 5.34 -14.14
N THR A 55 0.72 5.13 -13.04
CA THR A 55 0.12 4.94 -11.71
C THR A 55 -0.68 6.15 -11.25
N CYS A 56 -0.13 7.36 -11.40
CA CYS A 56 -0.82 8.62 -11.07
C CYS A 56 -2.13 8.74 -11.85
N SER A 57 -2.09 8.44 -13.14
CA SER A 57 -3.22 8.61 -14.06
C SER A 57 -4.32 7.58 -13.80
N GLU A 58 -3.94 6.34 -13.47
CA GLU A 58 -4.87 5.30 -13.02
C GLU A 58 -5.58 5.71 -11.73
N ILE A 59 -4.82 6.17 -10.72
CA ILE A 59 -5.39 6.62 -9.45
C ILE A 59 -6.32 7.83 -9.67
N ALA A 60 -5.85 8.87 -10.37
CA ALA A 60 -6.60 10.11 -10.59
C ALA A 60 -7.83 9.92 -11.48
N GLY A 61 -7.76 9.03 -12.48
CA GLY A 61 -8.88 8.77 -13.39
C GLY A 61 -9.91 7.79 -12.84
N ARG A 62 -9.53 6.95 -11.85
CA ARG A 62 -10.34 5.79 -11.44
C ARG A 62 -10.48 5.60 -9.94
N HIS A 63 -10.14 6.59 -9.11
CA HIS A 63 -10.19 6.51 -7.65
C HIS A 63 -11.50 5.88 -7.11
N ASP A 64 -12.67 6.29 -7.60
CA ASP A 64 -13.96 5.76 -7.14
C ASP A 64 -14.11 4.26 -7.41
N LYS A 65 -13.64 3.80 -8.58
CA LYS A 65 -13.67 2.39 -8.96
C LYS A 65 -12.66 1.59 -8.15
N ILE A 66 -11.47 2.15 -7.89
CA ILE A 66 -10.45 1.56 -7.03
C ILE A 66 -11.00 1.36 -5.61
N ILE A 67 -11.59 2.40 -5.02
CA ILE A 67 -12.19 2.37 -3.67
C ILE A 67 -13.32 1.34 -3.60
N LYS A 68 -14.22 1.35 -4.59
CA LYS A 68 -15.34 0.41 -4.66
C LYS A 68 -14.87 -1.04 -4.78
N LYS A 69 -13.86 -1.30 -5.62
CA LYS A 69 -13.31 -2.64 -5.83
C LYS A 69 -12.59 -3.15 -4.59
N ALA A 70 -11.80 -2.31 -3.94
CA ALA A 70 -11.12 -2.61 -2.68
C ALA A 70 -12.07 -2.67 -1.46
N LYS A 71 -13.35 -2.32 -1.65
CA LYS A 71 -14.40 -2.29 -0.62
C LYS A 71 -13.95 -1.53 0.64
N THR A 72 -13.44 -0.32 0.42
CA THR A 72 -12.82 0.49 1.48
C THR A 72 -13.25 1.96 1.36
N SER A 73 -12.57 2.86 2.08
CA SER A 73 -12.86 4.29 2.10
C SER A 73 -11.90 5.11 1.26
N GLU A 74 -12.29 6.35 0.92
CA GLU A 74 -11.40 7.36 0.34
C GLU A 74 -10.15 7.58 1.21
N ILE A 75 -10.32 7.58 2.54
CA ILE A 75 -9.24 7.77 3.50
C ILE A 75 -8.15 6.71 3.32
N ALA A 76 -8.55 5.44 3.12
CA ALA A 76 -7.62 4.35 2.89
C ALA A 76 -6.81 4.56 1.61
N LEU A 77 -7.47 5.00 0.53
CA LEU A 77 -6.78 5.31 -0.72
C LEU A 77 -5.81 6.47 -0.56
N CYS A 78 -6.19 7.54 0.15
CA CYS A 78 -5.32 8.69 0.38
C CYS A 78 -4.05 8.34 1.17
N ILE A 79 -4.18 7.47 2.19
CA ILE A 79 -3.02 6.97 2.94
C ILE A 79 -2.11 6.14 2.02
N TYR A 80 -2.70 5.27 1.20
CA TYR A 80 -1.94 4.51 0.21
C TYR A 80 -1.21 5.43 -0.78
N ILE A 81 -1.86 6.49 -1.29
CA ILE A 81 -1.22 7.46 -2.19
C ILE A 81 -0.04 8.15 -1.49
N ASN A 82 -0.18 8.56 -0.23
CA ASN A 82 0.93 9.15 0.52
C ASN A 82 2.11 8.17 0.65
N TYR A 83 1.84 6.90 0.95
CA TYR A 83 2.86 5.84 1.00
C TYR A 83 3.52 5.63 -0.37
N TRP A 84 2.73 5.50 -1.43
CA TRP A 84 3.22 5.27 -2.79
C TRP A 84 4.09 6.43 -3.29
N ILE A 85 3.71 7.68 -3.02
CA ILE A 85 4.50 8.87 -3.36
C ILE A 85 5.85 8.82 -2.65
N TYR A 86 5.88 8.50 -1.36
CA TYR A 86 7.14 8.35 -0.63
C TYR A 86 7.99 7.22 -1.23
N ASP A 87 7.42 6.03 -1.39
CA ASP A 87 8.10 4.85 -1.94
C ASP A 87 8.75 5.13 -3.29
N THR A 88 8.01 5.81 -4.16
CA THR A 88 8.43 6.12 -5.54
C THR A 88 9.48 7.23 -5.59
N LEU A 89 9.38 8.24 -4.71
CA LEU A 89 10.13 9.49 -4.84
C LEU A 89 11.14 9.74 -3.72
N LYS A 90 11.27 8.86 -2.73
CA LYS A 90 12.19 9.01 -1.58
C LYS A 90 13.67 9.17 -1.96
N SER A 91 14.07 8.76 -3.16
CA SER A 91 15.44 8.93 -3.67
C SER A 91 15.71 10.32 -4.23
N ILE A 92 14.69 11.18 -4.36
CA ILE A 92 14.82 12.55 -4.84
C ILE A 92 15.09 13.47 -3.65
N ASP A 93 16.34 13.84 -3.46
CA ASP A 93 16.81 14.68 -2.32
C ASP A 93 16.35 16.16 -2.38
N LYS A 94 15.44 16.50 -3.30
CA LYS A 94 15.07 17.88 -3.60
C LYS A 94 13.92 18.42 -2.76
N PHE A 95 13.05 17.55 -2.26
CA PHE A 95 11.82 17.97 -1.59
C PHE A 95 11.59 17.14 -0.34
N SER A 96 11.14 17.81 0.73
CA SER A 96 10.53 17.06 1.84
C SER A 96 9.27 16.34 1.35
N HIS A 97 8.95 15.19 1.93
CA HIS A 97 7.72 14.47 1.56
C HIS A 97 6.47 15.35 1.73
N LYS A 98 6.45 16.22 2.74
CA LYS A 98 5.38 17.20 2.96
C LYS A 98 5.21 18.15 1.76
N GLU A 99 6.29 18.66 1.19
CA GLU A 99 6.24 19.54 0.01
C GLU A 99 5.78 18.78 -1.25
N LEU A 100 6.23 17.53 -1.41
CA LEU A 100 5.76 16.66 -2.49
C LEU A 100 4.25 16.46 -2.42
N LEU A 101 3.71 16.05 -1.27
CA LEU A 101 2.26 15.87 -1.09
C LEU A 101 1.49 17.17 -1.32
N ASN A 102 1.98 18.30 -0.80
CA ASN A 102 1.34 19.60 -0.99
C ASN A 102 1.26 19.98 -2.47
N ASN A 103 2.35 19.79 -3.22
CA ASN A 103 2.37 20.06 -4.64
C ASN A 103 1.48 19.05 -5.40
N PHE A 104 1.58 17.77 -5.09
CA PHE A 104 0.83 16.71 -5.77
C PHE A 104 -0.68 16.97 -5.69
N TYR A 105 -1.24 17.04 -4.48
CA TYR A 105 -2.69 17.27 -4.30
C TYR A 105 -3.15 18.69 -4.66
N LYS A 106 -2.22 19.62 -4.95
CA LYS A 106 -2.58 20.93 -5.51
C LYS A 106 -2.75 20.87 -7.03
N ASN A 107 -1.99 20.01 -7.70
CA ASN A 107 -1.94 19.95 -9.17
C ASN A 107 -2.76 18.81 -9.79
N ILE A 108 -3.18 17.82 -8.99
CA ILE A 108 -4.06 16.73 -9.45
C ILE A 108 -5.46 16.94 -8.88
N GLU A 109 -6.37 17.55 -9.66
CA GLU A 109 -7.66 18.04 -9.19
C GLU A 109 -8.57 16.91 -8.66
N ASN A 110 -8.59 15.78 -9.37
CA ASN A 110 -9.39 14.62 -8.99
C ASN A 110 -8.99 14.00 -7.65
N LEU A 111 -7.80 14.31 -7.14
CA LEU A 111 -7.30 13.81 -5.86
C LEU A 111 -7.40 14.87 -4.74
N ASN A 112 -8.14 15.96 -4.96
CA ASN A 112 -8.32 17.02 -3.97
C ASN A 112 -8.97 16.53 -2.66
N PHE A 113 -9.79 15.48 -2.70
CA PHE A 113 -10.40 14.88 -1.52
C PHE A 113 -9.35 14.34 -0.53
N CYS A 114 -8.14 14.01 -1.00
CA CYS A 114 -7.03 13.58 -0.15
C CYS A 114 -6.31 14.71 0.59
N ARG A 115 -6.60 15.99 0.31
CA ARG A 115 -5.91 17.12 0.94
C ARG A 115 -6.02 17.13 2.46
N MET A 116 -7.14 16.68 3.02
CA MET A 116 -7.33 16.61 4.48
C MET A 116 -6.64 15.40 5.13
N TYR A 117 -6.18 14.44 4.33
CA TYR A 117 -5.51 13.20 4.76
C TYR A 117 -4.03 13.19 4.37
N LYS A 118 -3.44 14.36 4.13
CA LYS A 118 -2.00 14.51 3.86
C LYS A 118 -1.22 14.21 5.12
N THR A 119 -0.58 13.05 5.16
CA THR A 119 0.30 12.65 6.26
C THR A 119 1.70 12.46 5.68
N PRO A 120 2.62 13.42 5.92
CA PRO A 120 4.03 13.22 5.62
C PRO A 120 4.54 11.95 6.30
N ILE A 121 5.51 11.32 5.66
CA ILE A 121 6.08 10.04 6.06
C ILE A 121 7.57 10.30 6.22
N GLU A 122 8.09 9.90 7.37
CA GLU A 122 9.52 9.88 7.66
C GLU A 122 10.06 8.47 7.40
N GLU A 123 11.38 8.34 7.30
CA GLU A 123 12.03 7.09 6.87
C GLU A 123 11.68 5.90 7.77
N ASP A 124 11.63 6.11 9.09
CA ASP A 124 11.27 5.11 10.08
C ASP A 124 9.82 4.63 9.92
N ILE A 125 8.87 5.56 9.73
CA ILE A 125 7.47 5.25 9.47
C ILE A 125 7.31 4.51 8.15
N TYR A 126 8.05 4.92 7.11
CA TYR A 126 8.04 4.24 5.82
C TYR A 126 8.54 2.80 5.96
N ASP A 127 9.65 2.57 6.64
CA ASP A 127 10.20 1.21 6.84
C ASP A 127 9.20 0.31 7.57
N GLU A 128 8.52 0.84 8.58
CA GLU A 128 7.46 0.13 9.28
C GLU A 128 6.24 -0.17 8.38
N LEU A 129 5.78 0.80 7.58
CA LEU A 129 4.71 0.61 6.61
C LEU A 129 5.10 -0.42 5.55
N LYS A 130 6.36 -0.42 5.09
CA LYS A 130 6.87 -1.35 4.08
C LYS A 130 6.92 -2.77 4.63
N GLU A 131 7.37 -2.97 5.87
CA GLU A 131 7.32 -4.28 6.53
C GLU A 131 5.89 -4.80 6.67
N LEU A 132 4.94 -3.94 7.06
CA LEU A 132 3.53 -4.31 7.15
C LEU A 132 2.93 -4.62 5.77
N TYR A 133 3.26 -3.84 4.75
CA TYR A 133 2.87 -4.10 3.36
C TYR A 133 3.33 -5.50 2.94
N ASP A 134 4.61 -5.83 3.14
CA ASP A 134 5.17 -7.11 2.72
C ASP A 134 4.53 -8.28 3.48
N LEU A 135 4.23 -8.11 4.77
CA LEU A 135 3.50 -9.09 5.55
C LEU A 135 2.08 -9.33 5.01
N TYR A 136 1.33 -8.26 4.73
CA TYR A 136 -0.02 -8.38 4.16
C TYR A 136 0.00 -8.98 2.76
N ASP A 137 0.99 -8.65 1.93
CA ASP A 137 1.13 -9.21 0.59
C ASP A 137 1.33 -10.74 0.64
N HIS A 138 2.28 -11.22 1.44
CA HIS A 138 2.50 -12.66 1.64
C HIS A 138 1.26 -13.36 2.22
N PHE A 139 0.57 -12.73 3.17
CA PHE A 139 -0.64 -13.30 3.76
C PHE A 139 -1.79 -13.39 2.75
N ILE A 140 -2.02 -12.35 1.94
CA ILE A 140 -3.05 -12.34 0.90
C ILE A 140 -2.76 -13.41 -0.16
N MET A 141 -1.50 -13.54 -0.58
CA MET A 141 -1.07 -14.61 -1.51
C MET A 141 -1.29 -15.99 -0.91
N PHE A 142 -0.85 -16.23 0.33
CA PHE A 142 -1.07 -17.50 1.03
C PHE A 142 -2.55 -17.86 1.08
N LYS A 143 -3.42 -16.90 1.44
CA LYS A 143 -4.87 -17.11 1.52
C LYS A 143 -5.44 -17.45 0.15
N LYS A 144 -5.02 -16.76 -0.91
CA LYS A 144 -5.48 -17.02 -2.28
C LYS A 144 -5.06 -18.41 -2.74
N GLU A 145 -3.76 -18.72 -2.67
CA GLU A 145 -3.20 -19.99 -3.14
C GLU A 145 -3.74 -21.20 -2.36
N SER A 146 -3.96 -21.04 -1.04
CA SER A 146 -4.56 -22.09 -0.21
C SER A 146 -6.01 -22.40 -0.61
N ASN A 147 -6.78 -21.39 -1.00
CA ASN A 147 -8.15 -21.57 -1.46
C ASN A 147 -8.22 -22.20 -2.86
N GLU A 148 -7.22 -21.92 -3.70
CA GLU A 148 -7.12 -22.41 -5.08
C GLU A 148 -6.38 -23.76 -5.18
N ASN A 149 -5.93 -24.34 -4.06
CA ASN A 149 -5.11 -25.56 -4.00
C ASN A 149 -3.84 -25.49 -4.88
N ILE A 150 -3.23 -24.31 -4.96
CA ILE A 150 -2.04 -24.06 -5.78
C ILE A 150 -0.78 -24.43 -4.99
N ASP A 151 0.16 -25.09 -5.68
CA ASP A 151 1.49 -25.40 -5.17
C ASP A 151 2.28 -24.09 -4.99
N GLY A 152 2.73 -23.80 -3.76
CA GLY A 152 3.35 -22.51 -3.39
C GLY A 152 2.81 -21.87 -2.11
N SER A 153 1.59 -22.25 -1.67
CA SER A 153 0.96 -21.71 -0.46
C SER A 153 1.85 -21.88 0.79
N CYS A 154 2.54 -23.02 0.94
CA CYS A 154 3.48 -23.25 2.04
C CYS A 154 4.64 -22.24 2.04
N GLN A 155 5.21 -21.90 0.88
CA GLN A 155 6.30 -20.93 0.79
C GLN A 155 5.82 -19.52 1.19
N LYS A 156 4.61 -19.12 0.78
CA LYS A 156 4.03 -17.83 1.19
C LYS A 156 3.76 -17.77 2.70
N ALA A 157 3.28 -18.87 3.29
CA ALA A 157 3.13 -19.00 4.74
C ALA A 157 4.47 -18.93 5.48
N GLU A 158 5.51 -19.59 4.99
CA GLU A 158 6.86 -19.53 5.56
C GLU A 158 7.44 -18.12 5.51
N ASN A 159 7.35 -17.44 4.36
CA ASN A 159 7.80 -16.06 4.23
C ASN A 159 7.06 -15.12 5.19
N PHE A 160 5.74 -15.27 5.31
CA PHE A 160 4.95 -14.51 6.28
C PHE A 160 5.46 -14.72 7.71
N LEU A 161 5.67 -15.98 8.13
CA LEU A 161 6.12 -16.30 9.48
C LEU A 161 7.52 -15.74 9.76
N GLN A 162 8.46 -15.88 8.82
CA GLN A 162 9.82 -15.35 8.96
C GLN A 162 9.83 -13.82 9.10
N LEU A 163 9.06 -13.11 8.26
CA LEU A 163 8.92 -11.66 8.36
C LEU A 163 8.25 -11.27 9.68
N TYR A 164 7.22 -12.01 10.09
CA TYR A 164 6.48 -11.71 11.31
C TYR A 164 7.37 -11.83 12.55
N GLU A 165 8.17 -12.89 12.64
CA GLU A 165 9.09 -13.09 13.76
C GLU A 165 10.14 -11.98 13.88
N LYS A 166 10.67 -11.53 12.74
CA LYS A 166 11.59 -10.38 12.68
C LYS A 166 10.92 -9.10 13.18
N SER A 167 9.72 -8.79 12.68
CA SER A 167 8.95 -7.59 13.03
C SER A 167 8.45 -7.61 14.48
N ALA A 168 7.97 -8.75 14.97
CA ALA A 168 7.48 -8.92 16.34
C ALA A 168 8.57 -8.67 17.40
N GLY A 169 9.84 -8.84 17.04
CA GLY A 169 10.99 -8.46 17.88
C GLY A 169 10.95 -7.00 18.33
N LYS A 170 10.52 -6.08 17.45
CA LYS A 170 10.42 -4.63 17.72
C LYS A 170 9.35 -4.31 18.77
N CYS A 171 8.28 -5.09 18.80
CA CYS A 171 7.14 -4.88 19.71
C CYS A 171 7.35 -5.43 21.13
N LYS A 172 8.43 -6.18 21.38
CA LYS A 172 8.69 -6.78 22.71
C LYS A 172 8.90 -5.73 23.81
N ARG A 173 9.46 -4.57 23.48
CA ARG A 173 9.79 -3.50 24.43
C ARG A 173 8.78 -2.36 24.43
N ASN A 174 8.07 -2.15 23.32
CA ASN A 174 7.05 -1.12 23.17
C ASN A 174 5.93 -1.64 22.25
N TYR A 175 4.94 -2.32 22.81
CA TYR A 175 3.82 -2.89 22.05
C TYR A 175 2.65 -1.91 21.85
N ASN A 176 2.66 -0.78 22.58
CA ASN A 176 1.55 0.17 22.60
C ASN A 176 1.74 1.28 21.56
N ASN A 177 1.94 0.89 20.32
CA ASN A 177 1.99 1.79 19.17
C ASN A 177 1.22 1.18 17.99
N TYR A 178 0.87 2.02 17.02
CA TYR A 178 0.02 1.63 15.90
C TYR A 178 0.62 0.54 15.00
N TYR A 179 1.94 0.55 14.79
CA TYR A 179 2.63 -0.51 14.06
C TYR A 179 2.45 -1.88 14.74
N CYS A 180 2.69 -1.94 16.05
CA CYS A 180 2.55 -3.17 16.83
C CYS A 180 1.10 -3.64 16.94
N TRP A 181 0.13 -2.73 17.01
CA TRP A 181 -1.28 -3.09 16.97
C TRP A 181 -1.65 -3.77 15.65
N GLU A 182 -1.12 -3.26 14.53
CA GLU A 182 -1.41 -3.86 13.22
C GLU A 182 -0.69 -5.19 13.02
N LEU A 183 0.52 -5.37 13.58
CA LEU A 183 1.16 -6.69 13.67
C LEU A 183 0.33 -7.70 14.47
N ILE A 184 -0.27 -7.29 15.59
CA ILE A 184 -1.13 -8.17 16.39
C ILE A 184 -2.37 -8.57 15.58
N LYS A 185 -2.97 -7.61 14.87
CA LYS A 185 -4.16 -7.84 14.03
C LYS A 185 -3.86 -8.81 12.88
N ILE A 186 -2.81 -8.58 12.09
CA ILE A 186 -2.48 -9.48 10.97
C ILE A 186 -2.15 -10.90 11.44
N ARG A 187 -1.49 -11.07 12.60
CA ARG A 187 -1.27 -12.40 13.17
C ARG A 187 -2.60 -13.08 13.53
N ALA A 188 -3.52 -12.36 14.18
CA ALA A 188 -4.81 -12.93 14.53
C ALA A 188 -5.59 -13.37 13.27
N GLU A 189 -5.55 -12.56 12.20
CA GLU A 189 -6.15 -12.92 10.91
C GLU A 189 -5.47 -14.14 10.28
N TYR A 190 -4.13 -14.20 10.30
CA TYR A 190 -3.37 -15.33 9.77
C TYR A 190 -3.69 -16.63 10.52
N GLU A 191 -3.66 -16.61 11.85
CA GLU A 191 -3.96 -17.79 12.67
C GLU A 191 -5.38 -18.31 12.46
N HIS A 192 -6.35 -17.39 12.36
CA HIS A 192 -7.72 -17.74 12.01
C HIS A 192 -7.79 -18.44 10.64
N ASN A 193 -7.14 -17.87 9.60
CA ASN A 193 -7.13 -18.49 8.28
C ASN A 193 -6.40 -19.83 8.26
N ARG A 194 -5.29 -19.98 8.98
CA ARG A 194 -4.51 -21.23 9.08
C ARG A 194 -5.33 -22.37 9.66
N VAL A 195 -6.13 -22.12 10.69
CA VAL A 195 -7.02 -23.15 11.29
C VAL A 195 -8.06 -23.65 10.28
N HIS A 196 -8.49 -22.78 9.35
CA HIS A 196 -9.46 -23.09 8.30
C HIS A 196 -8.84 -23.63 7.00
N ALA A 197 -7.54 -23.40 6.77
CA ALA A 197 -6.77 -23.95 5.64
C ALA A 197 -6.51 -25.48 5.75
N LYS A 198 -7.17 -26.18 6.68
CA LYS A 198 -7.12 -27.63 6.84
C LYS A 198 -7.71 -28.35 5.62
N ARG A 199 -6.87 -28.53 4.59
CA ARG A 199 -6.94 -29.64 3.64
C ARG A 199 -5.59 -30.17 3.11
N PHE A 200 -4.44 -29.65 3.58
CA PHE A 200 -3.12 -30.07 3.06
C PHE A 200 -2.08 -30.59 4.08
N TYR A 201 -2.50 -30.96 5.29
CA TYR A 201 -1.64 -31.81 6.12
C TYR A 201 -1.97 -33.29 5.89
N ILE A 202 -1.38 -33.84 4.83
CA ILE A 202 -1.03 -35.26 4.64
C ILE A 202 0.37 -35.15 3.99
N ILE A 203 1.49 -35.55 4.59
CA ILE A 203 1.85 -36.81 5.24
C ILE A 203 2.75 -36.50 6.45
#